data_AF-A0A5N5J1A8-F1
#
_entry.id   AF-A0A5N5J1A8-F1
#
_cell.length_a   1.000
_cell.length_b   1.000
_cell.length_c   1.000
_cell.angle_alpha   90.00
_cell.angle_beta   90.00
_cell.angle_gamma   90.00
#
_symmetry.space_group_name_H-M   'P 1'
#
loop_
_entity.id
_entity.type
_entity.pdbx_description
1 polymer ?
#
loop_
_entity_poly.entity_id
_entity_poly.type
_entity_poly.pdbx_seq_one_letter_code
_entity_poly.pdbx_strand_id
1 'polypeptide(L)'
;MVVTDNWLTIMAINGHPKNIRKMKTFRYIRTIVVLALLAVLSMGCNSKEGEVIEELDVNRVFAPTDLEARIRNMTIIELSWYVREDAESYIVEFAEGAGFNNIIRTVEVSPDELPIQEQFDGETLYSARVKGVAEGKQDSKWVSVSIQTDPEQIFLPSEDGDIQATEATLRWPAGSAVTHLLINPGNVERPITPEEASAGMATITGLTGETEYTVLLYNNGTVRGTSIFTTLIDIGDATLVQPEEDLSVVIANAIDGDVLVLAPGVYEAFVGNIVIDKSITIQGLYPYDKPILSVSFSMAPGLQDLQLVDLELVGTAELITLINMDATGNYNSVQIKGCNIHDYGRQLIYGNTAGAILGNFIIDNTVASNATTGGGDFIDFRNGDVHNVEVTNSTFIDAPNGRDFIRMDGAGDTNATGVTATVLIDHCTFVGVSNTEDRIVYIRFGNNDITVTNNLFANTDAKYSNQTSTDEEITFANNNYFNAPNLFSSTETRYDTSANFTTLDPGFVDAANGDYTVTNQALIDEGIGDPRWRQ
;
A
#
# COMPACT_ATOMS: atom_id res chain seq x y z
N MET A 1 -1.87 70.77 35.22
CA MET A 1 -1.07 71.77 34.49
C MET A 1 -1.66 71.84 33.08
N VAL A 2 -2.65 72.72 32.91
CA VAL A 2 -2.67 73.81 31.89
C VAL A 2 -2.82 73.22 30.48
N VAL A 3 -4.02 73.01 29.93
CA VAL A 3 -5.04 73.96 29.41
C VAL A 3 -4.45 75.11 28.59
N THR A 4 -4.71 75.11 27.28
CA THR A 4 -5.23 76.24 26.46
C THR A 4 -5.56 75.66 25.08
N ASP A 5 -6.84 75.43 24.74
CA ASP A 5 -7.79 76.38 24.15
C ASP A 5 -7.26 77.14 22.92
N ASN A 6 -7.89 76.90 21.76
CA ASN A 6 -8.47 78.03 21.04
C ASN A 6 -9.66 77.61 20.15
N TRP A 7 -10.70 78.40 20.31
CA TRP A 7 -12.01 78.34 19.68
C TRP A 7 -12.02 79.10 18.36
N LEU A 8 -12.87 78.70 17.41
CA LEU A 8 -13.74 79.66 16.71
C LEU A 8 -14.93 78.97 16.05
N THR A 9 -16.10 79.46 16.46
CA THR A 9 -17.48 79.13 16.09
C THR A 9 -17.94 80.01 14.92
N ILE A 10 -18.98 79.59 14.18
CA ILE A 10 -20.18 80.34 13.67
C ILE A 10 -20.69 79.67 12.37
N MET A 11 -21.85 78.99 12.38
CA MET A 11 -23.23 79.51 12.09
C MET A 11 -23.42 79.82 10.58
N ALA A 12 -24.53 79.54 9.87
CA ALA A 12 -25.87 79.06 10.18
C ALA A 12 -26.72 78.88 8.88
N ILE A 13 -27.92 78.26 9.00
CA ILE A 13 -29.20 78.55 8.28
C ILE A 13 -29.35 78.04 6.83
N ASN A 14 -30.50 77.57 6.31
CA ASN A 14 -31.79 77.00 6.77
C ASN A 14 -32.59 76.64 5.50
N GLY A 15 -33.54 75.71 5.62
CA GLY A 15 -34.61 75.51 4.62
C GLY A 15 -35.82 74.76 5.20
N HIS A 16 -36.80 75.52 5.71
CA HIS A 16 -38.10 75.10 6.25
C HIS A 16 -39.14 74.78 5.14
N PRO A 17 -40.25 74.04 5.40
CA PRO A 17 -41.48 74.65 5.96
C PRO A 17 -42.40 73.72 6.81
N LYS A 18 -42.92 74.22 7.96
CA LYS A 18 -44.29 74.70 8.25
C LYS A 18 -45.21 73.73 9.03
N ASN A 19 -45.67 74.22 10.19
CA ASN A 19 -46.61 73.63 11.16
C ASN A 19 -48.10 73.76 10.75
N ILE A 20 -48.96 72.81 11.16
CA ILE A 20 -50.40 73.05 11.41
C ILE A 20 -50.88 72.30 12.69
N ARG A 21 -51.77 72.98 13.43
CA ARG A 21 -52.28 72.76 14.80
C ARG A 21 -53.44 71.73 14.92
N LYS A 22 -53.46 71.08 16.10
CA LYS A 22 -54.59 70.74 17.02
C LYS A 22 -55.66 69.69 16.63
N MET A 23 -55.77 68.63 17.45
CA MET A 23 -57.05 68.12 17.99
C MET A 23 -56.82 67.23 19.24
N LYS A 24 -57.23 67.67 20.43
CA LYS A 24 -57.05 66.97 21.74
C LYS A 24 -58.25 66.09 22.14
N THR A 25 -59.05 65.62 21.18
CA THR A 25 -60.25 64.79 21.41
C THR A 25 -60.04 63.31 21.04
N PHE A 26 -58.80 62.89 20.80
CA PHE A 26 -58.46 61.55 20.29
C PHE A 26 -57.92 60.56 21.34
N ARG A 27 -57.87 60.94 22.62
CA ARG A 27 -57.13 60.15 23.63
C ARG A 27 -57.94 59.04 24.33
N TYR A 28 -59.28 59.10 24.29
CA TYR A 28 -60.14 58.00 24.76
C TYR A 28 -60.60 57.06 23.64
N ILE A 29 -60.49 57.49 22.37
CA ILE A 29 -60.67 56.60 21.20
C ILE A 29 -59.47 55.65 21.05
N ARG A 30 -58.27 56.07 21.46
CA ARG A 30 -57.07 55.21 21.37
C ARG A 30 -57.10 53.98 22.26
N THR A 31 -57.73 54.03 23.44
CA THR A 31 -57.75 52.86 24.33
C THR A 31 -58.79 51.81 23.91
N ILE A 32 -59.93 52.24 23.35
CA ILE A 32 -60.96 51.32 22.83
C ILE A 32 -60.57 50.77 21.45
N VAL A 33 -59.88 51.55 20.61
CA VAL A 33 -59.39 51.08 19.31
C VAL A 33 -58.21 50.11 19.46
N VAL A 34 -57.36 50.24 20.49
CA VAL A 34 -56.25 49.27 20.71
C VAL A 34 -56.75 47.91 21.22
N LEU A 35 -57.82 47.86 22.02
CA LEU A 35 -58.44 46.59 22.44
C LEU A 35 -59.31 45.96 21.34
N ALA A 36 -59.93 46.77 20.46
CA ALA A 36 -60.65 46.27 19.29
C ALA A 36 -59.71 45.82 18.15
N LEU A 37 -58.52 46.41 17.99
CA LEU A 37 -57.51 45.91 17.05
C LEU A 37 -56.82 44.62 17.52
N LEU A 38 -56.83 44.32 18.83
CA LEU A 38 -56.29 43.05 19.34
C LEU A 38 -57.26 41.86 19.16
N ALA A 39 -58.53 42.12 18.85
CA ALA A 39 -59.55 41.10 18.59
C ALA A 39 -59.83 40.84 17.10
N VAL A 40 -59.17 41.56 16.18
CA VAL A 40 -59.29 41.35 14.71
C VAL A 40 -58.02 40.71 14.11
N LEU A 41 -57.01 40.39 14.94
CA LEU A 41 -55.86 39.57 14.51
C LEU A 41 -56.10 38.05 14.65
N SER A 42 -57.29 37.61 15.06
CA SER A 42 -57.65 36.19 15.17
C SER A 42 -58.42 35.62 13.96
N MET A 43 -58.60 36.39 12.89
CA MET A 43 -59.21 35.92 11.64
C MET A 43 -58.50 36.53 10.43
N GLY A 44 -57.23 36.19 10.25
CA GLY A 44 -56.39 36.83 9.24
C GLY A 44 -55.08 36.14 8.91
N CYS A 45 -54.96 34.85 9.22
CA CYS A 45 -54.16 33.92 8.45
C CYS A 45 -54.77 32.57 8.79
N ASN A 46 -55.64 32.03 7.93
CA ASN A 46 -55.72 30.58 7.85
C ASN A 46 -54.27 30.15 7.75
N SER A 47 -53.80 29.40 8.74
CA SER A 47 -52.63 28.58 8.62
C SER A 47 -52.85 27.72 7.38
N LYS A 48 -52.42 28.23 6.23
CA LYS A 48 -51.49 27.44 5.46
C LYS A 48 -50.17 27.51 6.25
N GLU A 49 -50.15 26.86 7.42
CA GLU A 49 -49.10 25.87 7.61
C GLU A 49 -49.15 25.13 6.30
N GLY A 50 -48.19 25.39 5.41
CA GLY A 50 -48.07 24.54 4.23
C GLY A 50 -48.15 23.15 4.80
N GLU A 51 -49.15 22.37 4.35
CA GLU A 51 -49.28 20.98 4.73
C GLU A 51 -47.85 20.44 4.76
N VAL A 52 -47.43 19.90 5.91
CA VAL A 52 -46.21 19.11 5.92
C VAL A 52 -46.42 18.16 4.75
N ILE A 53 -45.57 18.24 3.73
CA ILE A 53 -45.65 17.34 2.59
C ILE A 53 -45.27 15.98 3.19
N GLU A 54 -46.27 15.26 3.71
CA GLU A 54 -46.08 13.93 4.30
C GLU A 54 -45.77 12.92 3.19
N GLU A 55 -46.23 13.20 1.96
CA GLU A 55 -45.88 12.49 0.74
C GLU A 55 -45.55 13.48 -0.39
N LEU A 56 -44.33 13.38 -0.93
CA LEU A 56 -44.00 14.01 -2.21
C LEU A 56 -44.70 13.22 -3.33
N ASP A 57 -45.83 13.73 -3.82
CA ASP A 57 -46.48 13.21 -5.03
C ASP A 57 -45.66 13.62 -6.26
N VAL A 58 -44.62 12.83 -6.53
CA VAL A 58 -43.76 12.97 -7.70
C VAL A 58 -44.18 11.98 -8.77
N ASN A 59 -44.64 12.50 -9.90
CA ASN A 59 -44.95 11.71 -11.09
C ASN A 59 -43.69 11.23 -11.83
N ARG A 60 -42.53 11.20 -11.15
CA ARG A 60 -41.24 10.82 -11.71
C ARG A 60 -40.38 10.14 -10.64
N VAL A 61 -39.68 9.10 -11.04
CA VAL A 61 -38.64 8.46 -10.23
C VAL A 61 -37.49 9.44 -9.96
N PHE A 62 -36.94 9.48 -8.75
CA PHE A 62 -35.75 10.28 -8.45
C PHE A 62 -34.51 9.73 -9.18
N ALA A 63 -33.63 10.63 -9.59
CA ALA A 63 -32.38 10.22 -10.23
C ALA A 63 -31.52 9.43 -9.22
N PRO A 64 -30.83 8.36 -9.65
CA PRO A 64 -29.79 7.72 -8.83
C PRO A 64 -28.78 8.76 -8.33
N THR A 65 -28.20 8.55 -7.16
CA THR A 65 -27.10 9.38 -6.65
C THR A 65 -25.85 8.55 -6.50
N ASP A 66 -24.70 9.22 -6.43
CA ASP A 66 -23.41 8.57 -6.17
C ASP A 66 -23.08 7.48 -7.21
N LEU A 67 -23.35 7.79 -8.49
CA LEU A 67 -22.93 6.92 -9.60
C LEU A 67 -21.40 6.92 -9.66
N GLU A 68 -20.80 5.80 -9.31
CA GLU A 68 -19.38 5.53 -9.43
C GLU A 68 -19.14 4.54 -10.58
N ALA A 69 -18.00 4.72 -11.26
CA ALA A 69 -17.47 3.75 -12.19
C ALA A 69 -16.08 3.34 -11.74
N ARG A 70 -15.79 2.05 -11.78
CA ARG A 70 -14.47 1.48 -11.49
C ARG A 70 -14.08 0.51 -12.59
N ILE A 71 -12.80 0.45 -12.91
CA ILE A 71 -12.27 -0.59 -13.79
C ILE A 71 -11.94 -1.82 -12.94
N ARG A 72 -12.41 -2.98 -13.37
CA ARG A 72 -12.10 -4.30 -12.82
C ARG A 72 -11.44 -5.12 -13.92
N ASN A 73 -10.46 -5.95 -13.55
CA ASN A 73 -9.72 -6.81 -14.49
C ASN A 73 -9.34 -6.07 -15.79
N MET A 74 -8.93 -4.80 -15.64
CA MET A 74 -8.52 -3.85 -16.67
C MET A 74 -9.59 -3.42 -17.69
N THR A 75 -10.55 -4.27 -18.01
CA THR A 75 -11.47 -4.10 -19.16
C THR A 75 -12.94 -4.31 -18.79
N ILE A 76 -13.23 -4.57 -17.52
CA ILE A 76 -14.59 -4.63 -16.99
C ILE A 76 -14.91 -3.27 -16.37
N ILE A 77 -16.01 -2.65 -16.78
CA ILE A 77 -16.55 -1.47 -16.10
C ILE A 77 -17.53 -1.95 -15.05
N GLU A 78 -17.19 -1.72 -13.79
CA GLU A 78 -18.08 -1.87 -12.64
C GLU A 78 -18.81 -0.55 -12.39
N LEU A 79 -20.14 -0.57 -12.32
CA LEU A 79 -20.93 0.59 -11.93
C LEU A 79 -21.68 0.31 -10.62
N SER A 80 -21.64 1.27 -9.72
CA SER A 80 -22.41 1.28 -8.48
C SER A 80 -23.11 2.63 -8.31
N TRP A 81 -24.25 2.64 -7.61
CA TRP A 81 -24.97 3.85 -7.25
C TRP A 81 -25.87 3.61 -6.04
N TYR A 82 -26.34 4.68 -5.41
CA TYR A 82 -27.33 4.59 -4.34
C TYR A 82 -28.71 4.21 -4.90
N VAL A 83 -29.22 3.07 -4.44
CA VAL A 83 -30.55 2.56 -4.82
C VAL A 83 -31.65 3.48 -4.29
N ARG A 84 -32.52 3.91 -5.21
CA ARG A 84 -33.74 4.66 -4.93
C ARG A 84 -34.88 3.70 -4.55
N GLU A 85 -35.51 3.93 -3.40
CA GLU A 85 -36.70 3.18 -2.96
C GLU A 85 -37.89 3.33 -3.93
N ASP A 86 -37.93 4.42 -4.69
CA ASP A 86 -38.99 4.73 -5.64
C ASP A 86 -38.76 4.22 -7.08
N ALA A 87 -37.68 3.44 -7.29
CA ALA A 87 -37.35 2.77 -8.55
C ALA A 87 -37.52 1.23 -8.42
N GLU A 88 -38.17 0.61 -9.40
CA GLU A 88 -38.34 -0.86 -9.48
C GLU A 88 -37.21 -1.52 -10.28
N SER A 89 -36.68 -0.83 -11.29
CA SER A 89 -35.50 -1.24 -12.05
C SER A 89 -34.70 -0.02 -12.53
N TYR A 90 -33.54 -0.27 -13.12
CA TYR A 90 -32.69 0.74 -13.73
C TYR A 90 -32.38 0.35 -15.18
N ILE A 91 -32.32 1.35 -16.06
CA ILE A 91 -31.77 1.18 -17.40
C ILE A 91 -30.39 1.81 -17.43
N VAL A 92 -29.40 1.02 -17.80
CA VAL A 92 -28.02 1.46 -17.98
C VAL A 92 -27.67 1.39 -19.45
N GLU A 93 -27.06 2.45 -19.97
CA GLU A 93 -26.51 2.49 -21.32
C GLU A 93 -25.02 2.81 -21.28
N PHE A 94 -24.26 2.02 -22.06
CA PHE A 94 -22.84 2.25 -22.30
C PHE A 94 -22.64 2.70 -23.74
N ALA A 95 -21.80 3.71 -23.89
CA ALA A 95 -21.43 4.29 -25.16
C ALA A 95 -19.92 4.31 -25.31
N GLU A 96 -19.44 4.02 -26.51
CA GLU A 96 -18.02 4.20 -26.84
C GLU A 96 -17.74 5.67 -27.16
N GLY A 97 -16.68 6.20 -26.55
CA GLY A 97 -16.24 7.58 -26.66
C GLY A 97 -16.92 8.54 -25.68
N ALA A 98 -16.72 9.84 -25.94
CA ALA A 98 -17.31 10.90 -25.13
C ALA A 98 -18.79 11.11 -25.47
N GLY A 99 -19.65 10.93 -24.47
CA GLY A 99 -21.09 11.11 -24.60
C GLY A 99 -21.80 9.88 -25.17
N PHE A 100 -23.02 10.08 -25.67
CA PHE A 100 -23.99 8.99 -25.91
C PHE A 100 -24.39 8.88 -27.39
N ASN A 101 -23.46 9.17 -28.30
CA ASN A 101 -23.70 9.12 -29.75
C ASN A 101 -23.61 7.69 -30.32
N ASN A 102 -22.82 6.82 -29.69
CA ASN A 102 -22.62 5.43 -30.09
C ASN A 102 -22.94 4.51 -28.91
N ILE A 103 -24.23 4.24 -28.66
CA ILE A 103 -24.64 3.28 -27.63
C ILE A 103 -24.27 1.88 -28.13
N ILE A 104 -23.38 1.21 -27.41
CA ILE A 104 -22.89 -0.13 -27.74
C ILE A 104 -23.56 -1.21 -26.90
N ARG A 105 -24.14 -0.83 -25.75
CA ARG A 105 -24.80 -1.75 -24.82
C ARG A 105 -25.90 -1.05 -24.03
N THR A 106 -27.00 -1.76 -23.82
CA THR A 106 -28.10 -1.35 -22.91
C THR A 106 -28.48 -2.54 -22.07
N VAL A 107 -28.54 -2.36 -20.75
CA VAL A 107 -28.94 -3.40 -19.80
C VAL A 107 -30.02 -2.86 -18.87
N GLU A 108 -30.96 -3.73 -18.50
CA GLU A 108 -31.92 -3.49 -17.43
C GLU A 108 -31.42 -4.21 -16.18
N VAL A 109 -31.45 -3.51 -15.04
CA VAL A 109 -30.78 -3.90 -13.81
C VAL A 109 -31.75 -3.75 -12.64
N SER A 110 -31.85 -4.80 -11.84
CA SER A 110 -32.62 -4.86 -10.61
C SER A 110 -31.82 -4.22 -9.47
N PRO A 111 -32.47 -3.58 -8.47
CA PRO A 111 -31.76 -2.97 -7.34
C PRO A 111 -30.76 -3.88 -6.59
N ASP A 112 -31.02 -5.18 -6.57
CA ASP A 112 -30.23 -6.22 -5.92
C ASP A 112 -29.06 -6.76 -6.78
N GLU A 113 -28.94 -6.31 -8.03
CA GLU A 113 -27.85 -6.69 -8.95
C GLU A 113 -26.63 -5.74 -8.88
N LEU A 114 -26.61 -4.80 -7.93
CA LEU A 114 -25.51 -3.84 -7.76
C LEU A 114 -24.38 -4.37 -6.86
N PRO A 115 -23.11 -4.09 -7.19
CA PRO A 115 -22.65 -3.37 -8.38
C PRO A 115 -22.76 -4.23 -9.66
N ILE A 116 -23.01 -3.60 -10.81
CA ILE A 116 -23.03 -4.32 -12.10
C ILE A 116 -21.64 -4.31 -12.73
N GLN A 117 -21.32 -5.36 -13.49
CA GLN A 117 -20.05 -5.49 -14.18
C GLN A 117 -20.26 -5.89 -15.64
N GLU A 118 -19.66 -5.14 -16.56
CA GLU A 118 -19.76 -5.39 -18.00
C GLU A 118 -18.37 -5.36 -18.66
N GLN A 119 -18.11 -6.31 -19.55
CA GLN A 119 -16.84 -6.45 -20.27
C GLN A 119 -16.80 -5.54 -21.51
N PHE A 120 -15.66 -4.87 -21.71
CA PHE A 120 -15.38 -3.95 -22.80
C PHE A 120 -13.99 -4.19 -23.41
N ASP A 121 -13.63 -3.41 -24.42
CA ASP A 121 -12.29 -3.41 -25.02
C ASP A 121 -11.35 -2.54 -24.18
N GLY A 122 -10.05 -2.87 -24.16
CA GLY A 122 -9.04 -2.11 -23.43
C GLY A 122 -8.67 -0.77 -24.07
N GLU A 123 -8.00 0.09 -23.30
CA GLU A 123 -7.55 1.43 -23.69
C GLU A 123 -8.65 2.34 -24.30
N THR A 124 -9.92 2.06 -24.02
CA THR A 124 -11.05 2.69 -24.72
C THR A 124 -11.84 3.55 -23.75
N LEU A 125 -12.11 4.80 -24.15
CA LEU A 125 -12.97 5.70 -23.38
C LEU A 125 -14.43 5.28 -23.56
N TYR A 126 -15.15 5.11 -22.46
CA TYR A 126 -16.58 4.86 -22.44
C TYR A 126 -17.33 5.93 -21.65
N SER A 127 -18.59 6.11 -21.99
CA SER A 127 -19.56 6.87 -21.21
C SER A 127 -20.70 5.96 -20.80
N ALA A 128 -21.01 5.90 -19.51
CA ALA A 128 -22.14 5.18 -18.98
C ALA A 128 -23.19 6.15 -18.45
N ARG A 129 -24.47 5.81 -18.59
CA ARG A 129 -25.57 6.52 -17.93
C ARG A 129 -26.61 5.57 -17.38
N VAL A 130 -27.22 5.97 -16.27
CA VAL A 130 -28.28 5.23 -15.59
C VAL A 130 -29.49 6.12 -15.34
N LYS A 131 -30.68 5.54 -15.46
CA LYS A 131 -31.95 6.11 -15.01
C LYS A 131 -32.75 5.04 -14.26
N GLY A 132 -33.57 5.47 -13.30
CA GLY A 132 -34.52 4.61 -12.59
C GLY A 132 -35.87 4.56 -13.30
N VAL A 133 -36.52 3.40 -13.24
CA VAL A 133 -37.81 3.11 -13.88
C VAL A 133 -38.72 2.47 -12.83
N ALA A 134 -40.01 2.81 -12.87
CA ALA A 134 -41.05 2.21 -12.04
C ALA A 134 -42.39 2.27 -12.77
N GLU A 135 -43.24 1.26 -12.61
CA GLU A 135 -44.56 1.24 -13.22
C GLU A 135 -45.41 2.44 -12.74
N GLY A 136 -46.10 3.08 -13.68
CA GLY A 136 -47.01 4.20 -13.37
C GLY A 136 -46.35 5.55 -13.06
N LYS A 137 -45.01 5.66 -13.11
CA LYS A 137 -44.26 6.93 -13.00
C LYS A 137 -43.47 7.24 -14.27
N GLN A 138 -43.11 8.49 -14.48
CA GLN A 138 -42.10 8.84 -15.48
C GLN A 138 -40.71 8.38 -15.01
N ASP A 139 -39.88 7.90 -15.94
CA ASP A 139 -38.48 7.55 -15.66
C ASP A 139 -37.71 8.72 -15.03
N SER A 140 -36.69 8.42 -14.25
CA SER A 140 -35.83 9.46 -13.69
C SER A 140 -35.03 10.21 -14.76
N LYS A 141 -34.34 11.28 -14.34
CA LYS A 141 -33.32 11.89 -15.21
C LYS A 141 -32.10 10.98 -15.25
N TRP A 142 -31.46 10.94 -16.41
CA TRP A 142 -30.16 10.28 -16.57
C TRP A 142 -29.11 10.92 -15.67
N VAL A 143 -28.29 10.06 -15.08
CA VAL A 143 -27.02 10.41 -14.43
C VAL A 143 -25.94 9.68 -15.20
N SER A 144 -24.80 10.32 -15.42
CA SER A 144 -23.76 9.81 -16.30
C SER A 144 -22.38 9.92 -15.69
N VAL A 145 -21.52 8.99 -16.08
CA VAL A 145 -20.11 8.93 -15.75
C VAL A 145 -19.34 8.56 -17.02
N SER A 146 -18.08 8.98 -17.11
CA SER A 146 -17.17 8.52 -18.16
C SER A 146 -15.98 7.87 -17.51
N ILE A 147 -15.50 6.79 -18.11
CA ILE A 147 -14.37 6.01 -17.60
C ILE A 147 -13.62 5.42 -18.79
N GLN A 148 -12.30 5.35 -18.68
CA GLN A 148 -11.45 4.71 -19.68
C GLN A 148 -11.03 3.35 -19.15
N THR A 149 -11.19 2.30 -19.95
CA THR A 149 -10.64 0.98 -19.63
C THR A 149 -9.12 1.02 -19.69
N ASP A 150 -8.49 0.21 -18.86
CA ASP A 150 -7.04 0.01 -18.88
C ASP A 150 -6.64 -0.87 -20.09
N PRO A 151 -5.35 -0.97 -20.42
CA PRO A 151 -4.88 -1.89 -21.45
C PRO A 151 -5.31 -3.32 -21.15
N GLU A 152 -5.71 -4.08 -22.17
CA GLU A 152 -6.01 -5.50 -21.97
C GLU A 152 -4.75 -6.24 -21.47
N GLN A 153 -4.95 -7.28 -20.67
CA GLN A 153 -3.91 -8.21 -20.26
C GLN A 153 -4.27 -9.64 -20.61
N ILE A 154 -3.61 -10.17 -21.64
CA ILE A 154 -3.69 -11.59 -22.01
C ILE A 154 -2.40 -12.35 -21.76
N PHE A 155 -1.33 -11.71 -21.27
CA PHE A 155 -0.20 -12.50 -20.79
C PHE A 155 -0.66 -13.35 -19.62
N LEU A 156 -0.23 -14.61 -19.64
CA LEU A 156 -0.35 -15.50 -18.50
C LEU A 156 0.82 -15.22 -17.54
N PRO A 157 0.66 -15.52 -16.24
CA PRO A 157 1.77 -15.48 -15.29
C PRO A 157 2.96 -16.29 -15.80
N SER A 158 4.17 -15.82 -15.53
CA SER A 158 5.39 -16.57 -15.82
C SER A 158 5.46 -17.83 -14.98
N GLU A 159 5.99 -18.90 -15.56
CA GLU A 159 6.32 -20.13 -14.85
C GLU A 159 7.81 -20.16 -14.45
N ASP A 160 8.17 -21.01 -13.50
CA ASP A 160 9.57 -21.20 -13.09
C ASP A 160 10.44 -21.59 -14.29
N GLY A 161 11.52 -20.84 -14.48
CA GLY A 161 12.43 -21.00 -15.62
C GLY A 161 12.02 -20.27 -16.90
N ASP A 162 10.86 -19.60 -16.95
CA ASP A 162 10.51 -18.75 -18.10
C ASP A 162 11.45 -17.57 -18.25
N ILE A 163 11.90 -16.99 -17.12
CA ILE A 163 12.83 -15.88 -17.09
C ILE A 163 14.24 -16.41 -16.83
N GLN A 164 15.17 -16.08 -17.71
CA GLN A 164 16.58 -16.45 -17.64
C GLN A 164 17.45 -15.19 -17.71
N ALA A 165 18.77 -15.36 -17.64
CA ALA A 165 19.69 -14.22 -17.67
C ALA A 165 19.67 -13.45 -19.00
N THR A 166 19.53 -14.16 -20.13
CA THR A 166 19.60 -13.55 -21.47
C THR A 166 18.40 -13.89 -22.36
N GLU A 167 17.39 -14.53 -21.80
CA GLU A 167 16.16 -14.86 -22.50
C GLU A 167 14.95 -14.85 -21.56
N ALA A 168 13.77 -14.67 -22.14
CA ALA A 168 12.50 -14.72 -21.43
C ALA A 168 11.43 -15.35 -22.31
N THR A 169 10.67 -16.28 -21.75
CA THR A 169 9.54 -16.92 -22.41
C THR A 169 8.25 -16.29 -21.90
N LEU A 170 7.47 -15.72 -22.83
CA LEU A 170 6.18 -15.10 -22.54
C LEU A 170 5.05 -15.96 -23.08
N ARG A 171 3.94 -16.02 -22.35
CA ARG A 171 2.82 -16.93 -22.60
C ARG A 171 1.50 -16.17 -22.69
N TRP A 172 0.61 -16.60 -23.56
CA TRP A 172 -0.75 -16.06 -23.72
C TRP A 172 -1.68 -17.16 -24.24
N PRO A 173 -3.02 -16.99 -24.21
CA PRO A 173 -3.94 -18.00 -24.72
C PRO A 173 -3.64 -18.38 -26.19
N ALA A 174 -3.42 -19.67 -26.44
CA ALA A 174 -3.08 -20.20 -27.76
C ALA A 174 -4.11 -19.81 -28.83
N GLY A 175 -3.63 -19.40 -30.01
CA GLY A 175 -4.48 -18.97 -31.12
C GLY A 175 -5.02 -17.53 -30.98
N SER A 176 -4.59 -16.77 -29.98
CA SER A 176 -4.94 -15.35 -29.86
C SER A 176 -4.45 -14.56 -31.07
N ALA A 177 -5.24 -13.57 -31.50
CA ALA A 177 -4.83 -12.63 -32.54
C ALA A 177 -3.75 -11.69 -32.01
N VAL A 178 -2.49 -11.96 -32.37
CA VAL A 178 -1.30 -11.20 -31.98
C VAL A 178 -0.38 -11.02 -33.18
N THR A 179 0.44 -9.98 -33.17
CA THR A 179 1.23 -9.55 -34.33
C THR A 179 2.70 -9.30 -34.01
N HIS A 180 3.00 -8.64 -32.88
CA HIS A 180 4.36 -8.34 -32.49
C HIS A 180 4.47 -8.10 -30.98
N LEU A 181 5.70 -8.16 -30.48
CA LEU A 181 6.11 -7.70 -29.16
C LEU A 181 6.85 -6.38 -29.29
N LEU A 182 6.63 -5.44 -28.39
CA LEU A 182 7.48 -4.26 -28.19
C LEU A 182 8.25 -4.43 -26.89
N ILE A 183 9.57 -4.55 -26.97
CA ILE A 183 10.45 -4.88 -25.85
C ILE A 183 11.22 -3.63 -25.42
N ASN A 184 11.09 -3.25 -24.15
CA ASN A 184 11.81 -2.16 -23.52
C ASN A 184 12.60 -2.69 -22.31
N PRO A 185 13.84 -2.22 -22.05
CA PRO A 185 14.58 -1.21 -22.80
C PRO A 185 14.99 -1.67 -24.21
N GLY A 186 15.26 -0.70 -25.09
CA GLY A 186 15.71 -0.92 -26.47
C GLY A 186 14.67 -0.60 -27.56
N ASN A 187 13.39 -0.48 -27.20
CA ASN A 187 12.28 -0.18 -28.11
C ASN A 187 12.31 -1.11 -29.35
N VAL A 188 12.50 -2.40 -29.10
CA VAL A 188 12.67 -3.42 -30.14
C VAL A 188 11.31 -4.01 -30.48
N GLU A 189 10.88 -3.81 -31.72
CA GLU A 189 9.68 -4.46 -32.28
C GLU A 189 10.06 -5.84 -32.83
N ARG A 190 9.54 -6.91 -32.22
CA ARG A 190 9.78 -8.30 -32.62
C ARG A 190 8.50 -8.92 -33.18
N PRO A 191 8.42 -9.25 -34.48
CA PRO A 191 7.22 -9.87 -35.04
C PRO A 191 6.98 -11.24 -34.41
N ILE A 192 5.70 -11.56 -34.18
CA ILE A 192 5.27 -12.88 -33.72
C ILE A 192 5.06 -13.79 -34.92
N THR A 193 5.61 -14.99 -34.88
CA THR A 193 5.45 -15.96 -35.97
C THR A 193 4.06 -16.62 -35.91
N PRO A 194 3.54 -17.16 -37.03
CA PRO A 194 2.30 -17.95 -37.02
C PRO A 194 2.35 -19.13 -36.04
N GLU A 195 3.52 -19.75 -35.88
CA GLU A 195 3.74 -20.86 -34.95
C GLU A 195 3.67 -20.40 -33.49
N GLU A 196 4.31 -19.28 -33.16
CA GLU A 196 4.23 -18.66 -31.82
C GLU A 196 2.80 -18.24 -31.46
N ALA A 197 2.08 -17.61 -32.41
CA ALA A 197 0.68 -17.24 -32.21
C ALA A 197 -0.23 -18.46 -32.01
N SER A 198 0.00 -19.52 -32.79
CA SER A 198 -0.73 -20.79 -32.64
C SER A 198 -0.41 -21.50 -31.33
N ALA A 199 0.83 -21.41 -30.85
CA ALA A 199 1.26 -22.02 -29.59
C ALA A 199 0.84 -21.20 -28.35
N GLY A 200 0.66 -19.89 -28.50
CA GLY A 200 0.42 -19.00 -27.37
C GLY A 200 1.68 -18.67 -26.58
N MET A 201 2.85 -18.64 -27.23
CA MET A 201 4.13 -18.45 -26.55
C MET A 201 5.18 -17.89 -27.50
N ALA A 202 6.08 -17.06 -26.99
CA ALA A 202 7.34 -16.74 -27.65
C ALA A 202 8.50 -16.59 -26.66
N THR A 203 9.70 -16.96 -27.10
CA THR A 203 10.94 -16.75 -26.36
C THR A 203 11.68 -15.57 -26.97
N ILE A 204 11.95 -14.55 -26.14
CA ILE A 204 12.80 -13.42 -26.46
C ILE A 204 14.22 -13.78 -26.04
N THR A 205 15.19 -13.63 -26.93
CA THR A 205 16.61 -13.92 -26.65
C THR A 205 17.47 -12.67 -26.82
N GLY A 206 18.69 -12.70 -26.30
CA GLY A 206 19.62 -11.57 -26.39
C GLY A 206 19.29 -10.43 -25.43
N LEU A 207 18.61 -10.76 -24.33
CA LEU A 207 18.38 -9.84 -23.22
C LEU A 207 19.68 -9.62 -22.43
N THR A 208 19.75 -8.50 -21.72
CA THR A 208 20.82 -8.22 -20.74
C THR A 208 20.40 -8.76 -19.39
N GLY A 209 21.31 -9.43 -18.67
CA GLY A 209 21.05 -9.92 -17.30
C GLY A 209 20.77 -8.78 -16.32
N GLU A 210 20.12 -9.10 -15.21
CA GLU A 210 19.79 -8.17 -14.11
C GLU A 210 19.11 -6.87 -14.60
N THR A 211 18.27 -6.98 -15.64
CA THR A 211 17.62 -5.84 -16.29
C THR A 211 16.12 -6.03 -16.25
N GLU A 212 15.42 -5.02 -15.72
CA GLU A 212 13.96 -4.96 -15.82
C GLU A 212 13.54 -4.70 -17.27
N TYR A 213 12.69 -5.56 -17.80
CA TYR A 213 12.06 -5.44 -19.11
C TYR A 213 10.57 -5.20 -18.96
N THR A 214 10.05 -4.28 -19.76
CA THR A 214 8.61 -4.15 -20.04
C THR A 214 8.35 -4.57 -21.48
N VAL A 215 7.53 -5.61 -21.66
CA VAL A 215 7.15 -6.15 -22.96
C VAL A 215 5.67 -5.94 -23.20
N LEU A 216 5.32 -5.24 -24.28
CA LEU A 216 3.94 -5.07 -24.73
C LEU A 216 3.62 -6.07 -25.85
N LEU A 217 2.49 -6.74 -25.76
CA LEU A 217 1.94 -7.63 -26.79
C LEU A 217 0.92 -6.87 -27.63
N TYR A 218 1.05 -6.88 -28.96
CA TYR A 218 0.17 -6.15 -29.85
C TYR A 218 -0.63 -7.03 -30.81
N ASN A 219 -1.84 -6.60 -31.12
CA ASN A 219 -2.57 -6.97 -32.34
C ASN A 219 -2.70 -5.74 -33.24
N ASN A 220 -1.84 -5.63 -34.25
CA ASN A 220 -1.70 -4.43 -35.05
C ASN A 220 -1.41 -3.20 -34.17
N GLY A 221 -2.36 -2.28 -34.03
CA GLY A 221 -2.21 -1.06 -33.22
C GLY A 221 -2.70 -1.17 -31.78
N THR A 222 -3.32 -2.28 -31.39
CA THR A 222 -3.98 -2.43 -30.08
C THR A 222 -3.10 -3.26 -29.15
N VAL A 223 -2.82 -2.74 -27.95
CA VAL A 223 -2.14 -3.48 -26.88
C VAL A 223 -3.09 -4.58 -26.36
N ARG A 224 -2.55 -5.78 -26.23
CA ARG A 224 -3.24 -6.98 -25.73
C ARG A 224 -2.70 -7.45 -24.38
N GLY A 225 -1.52 -6.99 -23.98
CA GLY A 225 -0.91 -7.39 -22.72
C GLY A 225 0.39 -6.66 -22.43
N THR A 226 0.72 -6.56 -21.16
CA THR A 226 1.98 -6.00 -20.66
C THR A 226 2.63 -6.99 -19.71
N SER A 227 3.86 -7.43 -19.99
CA SER A 227 4.64 -8.26 -19.06
C SER A 227 5.82 -7.45 -18.56
N ILE A 228 6.01 -7.41 -17.24
CA ILE A 228 7.16 -6.78 -16.60
C ILE A 228 7.90 -7.88 -15.86
N PHE A 229 9.20 -8.02 -16.13
CA PHE A 229 10.05 -9.00 -15.48
C PHE A 229 11.49 -8.50 -15.45
N THR A 230 12.27 -8.99 -14.48
CA THR A 230 13.71 -8.74 -14.42
C THR A 230 14.44 -10.01 -14.81
N THR A 231 15.31 -9.93 -15.80
CA THR A 231 16.18 -11.05 -16.19
C THR A 231 17.07 -11.47 -15.04
N LEU A 232 17.40 -12.75 -14.99
CA LEU A 232 18.24 -13.29 -13.92
C LEU A 232 19.70 -12.81 -14.04
N ILE A 233 20.49 -13.11 -13.02
CA ILE A 233 21.91 -12.81 -13.01
C ILE A 233 22.61 -13.49 -14.19
N ASP A 234 23.28 -12.69 -15.01
CA ASP A 234 24.26 -13.22 -15.96
C ASP A 234 25.55 -13.45 -15.18
N ILE A 235 25.81 -14.73 -14.87
CA ILE A 235 26.94 -15.10 -14.00
C ILE A 235 28.28 -14.60 -14.52
N GLY A 236 28.44 -14.31 -15.83
CA GLY A 236 29.67 -13.70 -16.36
C GLY A 236 30.97 -14.31 -15.80
N ASP A 237 31.75 -13.48 -15.11
CA ASP A 237 32.99 -13.86 -14.38
C ASP A 237 32.77 -14.10 -12.86
N ALA A 238 31.53 -14.06 -12.37
CA ALA A 238 31.19 -14.35 -10.98
C ALA A 238 31.48 -15.81 -10.61
N THR A 239 31.73 -16.04 -9.32
CA THR A 239 32.05 -17.40 -8.84
C THR A 239 30.76 -18.18 -8.64
N LEU A 240 30.50 -19.15 -9.52
CA LEU A 240 29.45 -20.15 -9.31
C LEU A 240 29.91 -21.14 -8.23
N VAL A 241 29.17 -21.20 -7.14
CA VAL A 241 29.39 -22.10 -6.01
C VAL A 241 28.39 -23.26 -6.11
N GLN A 242 28.88 -24.49 -5.95
CA GLN A 242 28.05 -25.69 -5.94
C GLN A 242 27.71 -26.13 -4.50
N PRO A 243 26.57 -26.82 -4.28
CA PRO A 243 26.14 -27.25 -2.94
C PRO A 243 27.14 -28.14 -2.19
N GLU A 244 27.99 -28.90 -2.91
CA GLU A 244 29.04 -29.73 -2.31
C GLU A 244 30.28 -28.96 -1.84
N GLU A 245 30.41 -27.68 -2.18
CA GLU A 245 31.54 -26.85 -1.79
C GLU A 245 31.36 -26.29 -0.36
N ASP A 246 32.46 -26.20 0.38
CA ASP A 246 32.46 -25.57 1.70
C ASP A 246 32.35 -24.05 1.55
N LEU A 247 31.13 -23.54 1.72
CA LEU A 247 30.82 -22.11 1.57
C LEU A 247 31.68 -21.22 2.47
N SER A 248 32.07 -21.68 3.66
CA SER A 248 32.94 -20.90 4.56
C SER A 248 34.34 -20.71 3.96
N VAL A 249 34.86 -21.75 3.30
CA VAL A 249 36.15 -21.72 2.61
C VAL A 249 36.07 -20.86 1.35
N VAL A 250 34.97 -20.96 0.59
CA VAL A 250 34.74 -20.11 -0.59
C VAL A 250 34.73 -18.64 -0.20
N ILE A 251 33.98 -18.25 0.82
CA ILE A 251 33.93 -16.88 1.35
C ILE A 251 35.31 -16.41 1.86
N ALA A 252 36.04 -17.28 2.57
CA ALA A 252 37.37 -16.94 3.06
C ALA A 252 38.35 -16.63 1.90
N ASN A 253 38.23 -17.36 0.79
CA ASN A 253 39.07 -17.20 -0.40
C ASN A 253 38.61 -16.08 -1.34
N ALA A 254 37.36 -15.63 -1.24
CA ALA A 254 36.83 -14.51 -2.02
C ALA A 254 37.62 -13.22 -1.75
N ILE A 255 37.70 -12.37 -2.77
CA ILE A 255 38.25 -11.02 -2.63
C ILE A 255 37.16 -10.03 -2.22
N ASP A 256 37.57 -8.90 -1.66
CA ASP A 256 36.66 -7.83 -1.26
C ASP A 256 35.83 -7.34 -2.46
N GLY A 257 34.51 -7.37 -2.32
CA GLY A 257 33.53 -6.99 -3.33
C GLY A 257 33.04 -8.13 -4.24
N ASP A 258 33.47 -9.38 -4.03
CA ASP A 258 33.03 -10.51 -4.85
C ASP A 258 31.52 -10.79 -4.74
N VAL A 259 30.97 -11.30 -5.85
CA VAL A 259 29.64 -11.91 -5.91
C VAL A 259 29.80 -13.42 -6.02
N LEU A 260 29.29 -14.13 -5.02
CA LEU A 260 29.18 -15.59 -5.00
C LEU A 260 27.76 -15.98 -5.43
N VAL A 261 27.64 -16.66 -6.56
CA VAL A 261 26.36 -17.13 -7.09
C VAL A 261 26.21 -18.60 -6.77
N LEU A 262 25.18 -18.96 -6.01
CA LEU A 262 24.98 -20.30 -5.49
C LEU A 262 23.97 -21.05 -6.35
N ALA A 263 24.38 -22.19 -6.90
CA ALA A 263 23.45 -23.11 -7.55
C ALA A 263 22.42 -23.67 -6.55
N PRO A 264 21.21 -24.04 -7.00
CA PRO A 264 20.20 -24.64 -6.12
C PRO A 264 20.71 -25.91 -5.42
N GLY A 265 20.25 -26.12 -4.19
CA GLY A 265 20.58 -27.29 -3.39
C GLY A 265 20.84 -26.96 -1.93
N VAL A 266 21.12 -27.99 -1.13
CA VAL A 266 21.42 -27.86 0.31
C VAL A 266 22.93 -27.82 0.52
N TYR A 267 23.45 -26.75 1.12
CA TYR A 267 24.87 -26.55 1.37
C TYR A 267 25.26 -27.12 2.73
N GLU A 268 25.51 -28.43 2.79
CA GLU A 268 25.81 -29.13 4.05
C GLU A 268 27.31 -29.22 4.37
N ALA A 269 28.19 -28.88 3.42
CA ALA A 269 29.64 -28.96 3.61
C ALA A 269 30.14 -28.08 4.77
N PHE A 270 29.44 -26.98 5.04
CA PHE A 270 29.62 -26.18 6.24
C PHE A 270 28.27 -25.78 6.85
N VAL A 271 28.10 -26.10 8.13
CA VAL A 271 26.98 -25.66 8.96
C VAL A 271 27.58 -25.02 10.21
N GLY A 272 27.30 -23.74 10.44
CA GLY A 272 27.96 -23.01 11.51
C GLY A 272 27.97 -21.50 11.34
N ASN A 273 28.79 -20.84 12.14
CA ASN A 273 28.98 -19.40 12.07
C ASN A 273 30.15 -19.05 11.14
N ILE A 274 29.88 -18.22 10.12
CA ILE A 274 30.84 -17.70 9.15
C ILE A 274 31.22 -16.28 9.56
N VAL A 275 32.52 -15.99 9.64
CA VAL A 275 33.01 -14.62 9.87
C VAL A 275 33.13 -13.90 8.53
N ILE A 276 32.57 -12.69 8.44
CA ILE A 276 32.63 -11.83 7.25
C ILE A 276 33.46 -10.58 7.58
N ASP A 277 34.61 -10.45 6.93
CA ASP A 277 35.61 -9.40 7.16
C ASP A 277 35.92 -8.57 5.91
N LYS A 278 35.08 -8.69 4.87
CA LYS A 278 35.18 -8.00 3.59
C LYS A 278 33.79 -7.82 2.99
N SER A 279 33.61 -6.87 2.08
CA SER A 279 32.36 -6.72 1.35
C SER A 279 32.11 -7.93 0.46
N ILE A 280 30.88 -8.45 0.44
CA ILE A 280 30.53 -9.65 -0.33
C ILE A 280 29.03 -9.73 -0.61
N THR A 281 28.68 -10.25 -1.78
CA THR A 281 27.32 -10.65 -2.11
C THR A 281 27.24 -12.17 -2.18
N ILE A 282 26.26 -12.76 -1.50
CA ILE A 282 25.92 -14.18 -1.56
C ILE A 282 24.51 -14.28 -2.13
N GLN A 283 24.39 -14.82 -3.33
CA GLN A 283 23.17 -14.75 -4.11
C GLN A 283 22.78 -16.13 -4.66
N GLY A 284 21.52 -16.51 -4.55
CA GLY A 284 20.96 -17.67 -5.24
C GLY A 284 20.92 -17.46 -6.76
N LEU A 285 21.21 -18.51 -7.52
CA LEU A 285 21.16 -18.46 -8.98
C LEU A 285 19.72 -18.25 -9.50
N TYR A 286 18.73 -18.84 -8.81
CA TYR A 286 17.32 -18.77 -9.19
C TYR A 286 16.47 -18.32 -7.98
N PRO A 287 15.64 -17.27 -8.12
CA PRO A 287 14.78 -16.81 -7.03
C PRO A 287 13.67 -17.80 -6.66
N TYR A 288 13.30 -18.69 -7.59
CA TYR A 288 12.28 -19.73 -7.40
C TYR A 288 12.84 -21.06 -6.88
N ASP A 289 14.15 -21.29 -6.95
CA ASP A 289 14.83 -22.51 -6.49
C ASP A 289 16.07 -22.13 -5.67
N LYS A 290 15.82 -21.64 -4.46
CA LYS A 290 16.82 -20.99 -3.62
C LYS A 290 17.80 -22.01 -3.01
N PRO A 291 19.11 -21.71 -2.95
CA PRO A 291 20.06 -22.50 -2.16
C PRO A 291 19.70 -22.44 -0.67
N ILE A 292 19.81 -23.59 0.00
CA ILE A 292 19.47 -23.74 1.42
C ILE A 292 20.76 -23.71 2.24
N LEU A 293 20.86 -22.72 3.13
CA LEU A 293 22.02 -22.47 3.98
C LEU A 293 21.64 -22.53 5.46
N SER A 294 22.34 -23.38 6.22
CA SER A 294 22.24 -23.43 7.69
C SER A 294 23.44 -22.74 8.33
N VAL A 295 23.44 -21.41 8.33
CA VAL A 295 24.57 -20.60 8.79
C VAL A 295 24.16 -19.40 9.63
N SER A 296 25.10 -18.91 10.45
CA SER A 296 25.07 -17.56 11.01
C SER A 296 26.23 -16.75 10.43
N PHE A 297 26.10 -15.43 10.37
CA PHE A 297 27.15 -14.52 9.96
C PHE A 297 27.61 -13.67 11.14
N SER A 298 28.92 -13.58 11.35
CA SER A 298 29.55 -12.67 12.32
C SER A 298 30.31 -11.59 11.59
N MET A 299 29.90 -10.34 11.77
CA MET A 299 30.54 -9.18 11.17
C MET A 299 31.90 -8.91 11.86
N ALA A 300 32.93 -8.65 11.06
CA ALA A 300 34.28 -8.40 11.54
C ALA A 300 34.90 -7.15 10.87
N PRO A 301 35.97 -6.57 11.46
CA PRO A 301 36.64 -5.41 10.87
C PRO A 301 37.11 -5.70 9.45
N GLY A 302 36.75 -4.79 8.52
CA GLY A 302 37.04 -4.92 7.09
C GLY A 302 35.78 -5.05 6.24
N LEU A 303 34.68 -5.57 6.81
CA LEU A 303 33.37 -5.56 6.15
C LEU A 303 32.87 -4.12 5.98
N GLN A 304 32.43 -3.76 4.76
CA GLN A 304 31.60 -2.57 4.53
C GLN A 304 30.18 -2.96 4.13
N ASP A 305 30.02 -3.89 3.19
CA ASP A 305 28.71 -4.26 2.62
C ASP A 305 28.50 -5.77 2.58
N LEU A 306 27.42 -6.26 3.19
CA LEU A 306 26.97 -7.64 3.07
C LEU A 306 25.61 -7.68 2.35
N GLN A 307 25.52 -8.46 1.28
CA GLN A 307 24.25 -8.71 0.60
C GLN A 307 23.92 -10.20 0.59
N LEU A 308 22.72 -10.54 1.05
CA LEU A 308 22.13 -11.87 1.01
C LEU A 308 20.91 -11.82 0.08
N VAL A 309 20.96 -12.54 -1.03
CA VAL A 309 19.96 -12.41 -2.11
C VAL A 309 19.43 -13.78 -2.52
N ASP A 310 18.11 -13.95 -2.56
CA ASP A 310 17.46 -15.18 -3.05
C ASP A 310 17.95 -16.47 -2.35
N LEU A 311 18.08 -16.43 -1.02
CA LEU A 311 18.55 -17.55 -0.20
C LEU A 311 17.43 -18.11 0.68
N GLU A 312 17.48 -19.42 0.94
CA GLU A 312 16.73 -20.05 2.03
C GLU A 312 17.67 -20.19 3.24
N LEU A 313 17.44 -19.39 4.27
CA LEU A 313 18.29 -19.25 5.45
C LEU A 313 17.64 -19.93 6.65
N VAL A 314 18.27 -21.00 7.13
CA VAL A 314 17.69 -21.91 8.12
C VAL A 314 18.49 -21.90 9.41
N GLY A 315 17.86 -21.44 10.49
CA GLY A 315 18.41 -21.52 11.83
C GLY A 315 18.39 -22.94 12.40
N THR A 316 19.11 -23.12 13.50
CA THR A 316 19.13 -24.38 14.26
C THR A 316 19.10 -24.08 15.77
N ALA A 317 19.12 -25.11 16.62
CA ALA A 317 19.22 -24.91 18.06
C ALA A 317 20.51 -24.17 18.49
N GLU A 318 21.55 -24.23 17.66
CA GLU A 318 22.86 -23.61 17.85
C GLU A 318 22.99 -22.32 17.01
N LEU A 319 22.34 -22.26 15.85
CA LEU A 319 22.28 -21.10 14.95
C LEU A 319 21.01 -20.31 15.20
N ILE A 320 20.99 -19.61 16.33
CA ILE A 320 19.79 -18.93 16.84
C ILE A 320 19.64 -17.49 16.35
N THR A 321 20.70 -16.92 15.78
CA THR A 321 20.76 -15.55 15.26
C THR A 321 21.38 -15.56 13.88
N LEU A 322 20.73 -14.96 12.87
CA LEU A 322 21.27 -14.95 11.51
C LEU A 322 22.52 -14.06 11.42
N ILE A 323 22.47 -12.80 11.87
CA ILE A 323 23.58 -11.84 11.77
C ILE A 323 23.99 -11.34 13.16
N ASN A 324 25.27 -11.45 13.49
CA ASN A 324 25.86 -10.95 14.72
C ASN A 324 26.82 -9.80 14.42
N MET A 325 26.57 -8.65 15.04
CA MET A 325 27.48 -7.49 15.01
C MET A 325 28.27 -7.44 16.33
N ASP A 326 29.26 -8.32 16.42
CA ASP A 326 30.05 -8.62 17.63
C ASP A 326 31.43 -7.95 17.65
N ALA A 327 31.73 -7.11 16.66
CA ALA A 327 33.00 -6.42 16.54
C ALA A 327 32.80 -4.91 16.34
N THR A 328 33.66 -4.12 16.99
CA THR A 328 33.74 -2.66 16.76
C THR A 328 34.09 -2.36 15.31
N GLY A 329 33.44 -1.38 14.72
CA GLY A 329 33.65 -1.05 13.31
C GLY A 329 32.56 -0.14 12.78
N ASN A 330 32.83 0.49 11.63
CA ASN A 330 31.83 1.18 10.84
C ASN A 330 31.52 0.30 9.64
N TYR A 331 30.27 -0.15 9.56
CA TYR A 331 29.74 -0.98 8.48
C TYR A 331 28.79 -0.11 7.65
N ASN A 332 28.87 -0.18 6.33
CA ASN A 332 28.06 0.65 5.45
C ASN A 332 26.63 0.08 5.33
N SER A 333 26.50 -1.17 4.86
CA SER A 333 25.19 -1.79 4.68
C SER A 333 25.16 -3.30 4.93
N VAL A 334 24.01 -3.77 5.42
CA VAL A 334 23.61 -5.18 5.42
C VAL A 334 22.25 -5.25 4.74
N GLN A 335 22.15 -6.04 3.67
CA GLN A 335 20.95 -6.12 2.83
C GLN A 335 20.50 -7.57 2.71
N ILE A 336 19.21 -7.81 2.92
CA ILE A 336 18.56 -9.12 2.77
C ILE A 336 17.42 -8.96 1.78
N LYS A 337 17.50 -9.62 0.63
CA LYS A 337 16.59 -9.40 -0.49
C LYS A 337 16.09 -10.71 -1.07
N GLY A 338 14.78 -10.86 -1.27
CA GLY A 338 14.26 -12.06 -1.92
C GLY A 338 14.43 -13.34 -1.08
N CYS A 339 14.80 -13.25 0.20
CA CYS A 339 15.14 -14.42 1.00
C CYS A 339 13.92 -15.05 1.67
N ASN A 340 14.05 -16.33 1.98
CA ASN A 340 13.22 -17.01 2.96
C ASN A 340 14.07 -17.25 4.21
N ILE A 341 13.53 -16.96 5.39
CA ILE A 341 14.26 -17.03 6.65
C ILE A 341 13.39 -17.75 7.67
N HIS A 342 13.88 -18.84 8.23
CA HIS A 342 13.15 -19.54 9.28
C HIS A 342 14.05 -20.23 10.31
N ASP A 343 13.44 -20.61 11.44
CA ASP A 343 14.03 -21.41 12.52
C ASP A 343 15.19 -20.77 13.30
N TYR A 344 15.52 -19.49 13.06
CA TYR A 344 16.42 -18.75 13.94
C TYR A 344 15.74 -18.46 15.28
N GLY A 345 16.15 -19.18 16.33
CA GLY A 345 15.48 -19.18 17.62
C GLY A 345 15.45 -17.83 18.38
N ARG A 346 16.15 -16.77 17.92
CA ARG A 346 16.23 -15.47 18.62
C ARG A 346 16.16 -14.20 17.79
N GLN A 347 17.05 -13.98 16.83
CA GLN A 347 17.16 -12.69 16.14
C GLN A 347 17.49 -12.86 14.66
N LEU A 348 16.99 -11.94 13.85
CA LEU A 348 17.51 -11.74 12.50
C LEU A 348 18.89 -11.08 12.55
N ILE A 349 19.01 -10.01 13.33
CA ILE A 349 20.28 -9.32 13.56
C ILE A 349 20.41 -8.92 15.03
N TYR A 350 21.61 -9.09 15.59
CA TYR A 350 21.93 -8.70 16.95
C TYR A 350 23.20 -7.83 17.02
N GLY A 351 23.02 -6.56 17.40
CA GLY A 351 24.08 -5.57 17.58
C GLY A 351 24.32 -5.22 19.03
N ASN A 352 25.20 -5.96 19.70
CA ASN A 352 25.43 -5.80 21.15
C ASN A 352 26.84 -5.32 21.53
N THR A 353 27.56 -4.74 20.57
CA THR A 353 28.93 -4.26 20.75
C THR A 353 29.00 -2.74 20.65
N ALA A 354 29.43 -2.08 21.73
CA ALA A 354 29.69 -0.64 21.71
C ALA A 354 30.80 -0.31 20.68
N GLY A 355 30.63 0.78 19.94
CA GLY A 355 31.53 1.17 18.84
C GLY A 355 31.36 0.35 17.55
N ALA A 356 30.36 -0.52 17.47
CA ALA A 356 29.88 -1.10 16.22
C ALA A 356 28.74 -0.25 15.68
N ILE A 357 28.91 0.31 14.48
CA ILE A 357 28.00 1.28 13.87
C ILE A 357 27.65 0.78 12.46
N LEU A 358 26.38 0.51 12.23
CA LEU A 358 25.85 0.15 10.92
C LEU A 358 25.14 1.35 10.29
N GLY A 359 25.48 1.69 9.06
CA GLY A 359 24.76 2.72 8.29
C GLY A 359 23.34 2.27 7.99
N ASN A 360 23.19 1.20 7.20
CA ASN A 360 21.91 0.76 6.66
C ASN A 360 21.67 -0.73 6.92
N PHE A 361 20.50 -1.06 7.45
CA PHE A 361 19.97 -2.43 7.50
C PHE A 361 18.70 -2.49 6.66
N ILE A 362 18.73 -3.24 5.56
CA ILE A 362 17.65 -3.26 4.56
C ILE A 362 17.13 -4.68 4.41
N ILE A 363 15.82 -4.83 4.53
CA ILE A 363 15.08 -6.06 4.23
C ILE A 363 14.06 -5.73 3.14
N ASP A 364 14.13 -6.44 2.02
CA ASP A 364 13.21 -6.26 0.91
C ASP A 364 12.77 -7.60 0.31
N ASN A 365 11.54 -7.69 -0.17
CA ASN A 365 11.01 -8.89 -0.84
C ASN A 365 11.27 -10.21 -0.07
N THR A 366 11.24 -10.19 1.25
CA THR A 366 11.69 -11.31 2.10
C THR A 366 10.51 -11.91 2.87
N VAL A 367 10.52 -13.23 3.06
CA VAL A 367 9.60 -13.93 3.96
C VAL A 367 10.37 -14.44 5.17
N ALA A 368 10.00 -13.98 6.36
CA ALA A 368 10.57 -14.49 7.60
C ALA A 368 9.47 -15.16 8.45
N SER A 369 9.73 -16.39 8.90
CA SER A 369 8.79 -17.16 9.72
C SER A 369 9.47 -17.85 10.89
N ASN A 370 8.71 -18.17 11.95
CA ASN A 370 9.18 -18.98 13.08
C ASN A 370 10.48 -18.48 13.73
N ALA A 371 10.75 -17.18 13.67
CA ALA A 371 11.90 -16.59 14.32
C ALA A 371 11.55 -16.24 15.78
N THR A 372 12.54 -16.33 16.67
CA THR A 372 12.49 -15.86 18.06
C THR A 372 11.68 -16.68 19.08
N THR A 373 11.44 -17.97 18.81
CA THR A 373 10.69 -18.89 19.72
C THR A 373 11.33 -19.06 21.11
N GLY A 374 12.61 -18.69 21.28
CA GLY A 374 13.38 -18.78 22.54
C GLY A 374 13.72 -17.45 23.22
N GLY A 375 13.11 -16.33 22.79
CA GLY A 375 13.34 -14.98 23.30
C GLY A 375 14.39 -14.17 22.53
N GLY A 376 14.41 -12.85 22.70
CA GLY A 376 15.21 -11.91 21.89
C GLY A 376 14.31 -11.01 21.05
N ASP A 377 14.74 -9.78 20.79
CA ASP A 377 14.01 -8.87 19.92
C ASP A 377 14.48 -9.14 18.47
N PHE A 378 13.61 -9.09 17.46
CA PHE A 378 13.92 -9.68 16.14
C PHE A 378 15.03 -8.93 15.40
N ILE A 379 14.93 -7.61 15.32
CA ILE A 379 15.99 -6.69 14.88
C ILE A 379 16.47 -5.96 16.13
N ASP A 380 17.60 -6.36 16.71
CA ASP A 380 18.02 -5.92 18.06
C ASP A 380 19.39 -5.25 18.05
N PHE A 381 19.40 -3.91 18.02
CA PHE A 381 20.58 -3.09 18.24
C PHE A 381 20.60 -2.64 19.70
N ARG A 382 21.37 -3.36 20.52
CA ARG A 382 21.41 -3.25 21.98
C ARG A 382 22.47 -2.30 22.50
N ASN A 383 23.72 -2.49 22.07
CA ASN A 383 24.84 -1.59 22.38
C ASN A 383 25.54 -1.08 21.12
N GLY A 384 25.29 -1.70 19.96
CA GLY A 384 25.70 -1.16 18.68
C GLY A 384 24.67 -0.18 18.15
N ASP A 385 25.08 0.65 17.20
CA ASP A 385 24.22 1.61 16.53
C ASP A 385 23.81 1.10 15.14
N VAL A 386 22.60 1.47 14.72
CA VAL A 386 22.19 1.47 13.32
C VAL A 386 21.58 2.84 13.00
N HIS A 387 21.89 3.40 11.83
CA HIS A 387 21.38 4.72 11.44
C HIS A 387 20.10 4.65 10.61
N ASN A 388 19.93 3.62 9.79
CA ASN A 388 18.76 3.44 8.94
C ASN A 388 18.31 1.97 8.93
N VAL A 389 17.03 1.73 9.18
CA VAL A 389 16.38 0.42 9.04
C VAL A 389 15.23 0.53 8.04
N GLU A 390 15.29 -0.24 6.96
CA GLU A 390 14.24 -0.32 5.95
C GLU A 390 13.69 -1.73 5.89
N VAL A 391 12.37 -1.86 6.00
CA VAL A 391 11.65 -3.13 5.90
C VAL A 391 10.53 -2.94 4.88
N THR A 392 10.70 -3.49 3.68
CA THR A 392 9.80 -3.24 2.56
C THR A 392 9.37 -4.51 1.85
N ASN A 393 8.16 -4.53 1.27
CA ASN A 393 7.69 -5.60 0.37
C ASN A 393 7.84 -7.00 0.97
N SER A 394 7.69 -7.13 2.29
CA SER A 394 8.11 -8.33 3.03
C SER A 394 7.01 -8.87 3.92
N THR A 395 7.07 -10.18 4.19
CA THR A 395 6.09 -10.91 4.99
C THR A 395 6.74 -11.49 6.24
N PHE A 396 6.17 -11.21 7.40
CA PHE A 396 6.66 -11.67 8.70
C PHE A 396 5.56 -12.47 9.40
N ILE A 397 5.83 -13.75 9.66
CA ILE A 397 4.86 -14.71 10.22
C ILE A 397 5.42 -15.20 11.54
N ASP A 398 4.82 -14.82 12.67
CA ASP A 398 5.29 -15.26 13.98
C ASP A 398 6.80 -14.95 14.18
N ALA A 399 7.28 -13.86 13.57
CA ALA A 399 8.68 -13.48 13.47
C ALA A 399 8.84 -11.99 13.83
N PRO A 400 8.87 -11.63 15.13
CA PRO A 400 8.85 -12.54 16.28
C PRO A 400 7.43 -12.85 16.77
N ASN A 401 7.15 -14.04 17.30
CA ASN A 401 5.89 -14.33 18.02
C ASN A 401 6.06 -13.99 19.51
N GLY A 402 5.87 -12.70 19.81
CA GLY A 402 6.19 -12.07 21.09
C GLY A 402 7.62 -11.51 21.11
N ARG A 403 7.91 -10.51 21.93
CA ARG A 403 9.09 -9.61 21.83
C ARG A 403 8.97 -8.52 20.76
N ASP A 404 9.93 -7.61 20.77
CA ASP A 404 9.92 -6.44 19.89
C ASP A 404 10.36 -6.79 18.47
N PHE A 405 9.66 -6.28 17.47
CA PHE A 405 10.04 -6.45 16.07
C PHE A 405 11.33 -5.68 15.78
N ILE A 406 11.35 -4.37 16.03
CA ILE A 406 12.56 -3.53 15.94
C ILE A 406 12.89 -2.94 17.29
N ARG A 407 14.13 -3.12 17.71
CA ARG A 407 14.73 -2.51 18.89
C ARG A 407 16.02 -1.77 18.53
N MET A 408 16.10 -0.53 19.00
CA MET A 408 17.29 0.31 18.89
C MET A 408 17.52 1.01 20.22
N ASP A 409 18.49 0.54 21.01
CA ASP A 409 18.80 1.11 22.32
C ASP A 409 19.72 2.35 22.22
N GLY A 410 19.60 3.25 23.20
CA GLY A 410 20.43 4.46 23.28
C GLY A 410 21.82 4.24 23.90
N ALA A 411 22.33 3.01 23.90
CA ALA A 411 23.61 2.66 24.55
C ALA A 411 24.82 2.72 23.61
N GLY A 412 24.61 2.84 22.29
CA GLY A 412 25.69 2.96 21.33
C GLY A 412 26.31 4.35 21.25
N ASP A 413 27.47 4.41 20.60
CA ASP A 413 28.43 5.52 20.67
C ASP A 413 27.96 6.78 19.92
N THR A 414 27.07 6.62 18.94
CA THR A 414 26.53 7.72 18.13
C THR A 414 25.24 8.31 18.69
N ASN A 415 24.67 7.71 19.74
CA ASN A 415 23.51 8.28 20.42
C ASN A 415 23.83 9.66 21.04
N ALA A 416 22.89 10.60 20.94
CA ALA A 416 23.03 11.98 21.44
C ALA A 416 24.22 12.77 20.83
N THR A 417 24.71 12.37 19.66
CA THR A 417 25.78 13.09 18.93
C THR A 417 25.27 13.98 17.78
N GLY A 418 23.96 14.04 17.57
CA GLY A 418 23.31 14.78 16.48
C GLY A 418 22.92 13.92 15.28
N VAL A 419 23.24 12.62 15.30
CA VAL A 419 22.69 11.62 14.37
C VAL A 419 21.21 11.41 14.65
N THR A 420 20.43 11.16 13.59
CA THR A 420 19.02 10.72 13.67
C THR A 420 18.93 9.31 13.08
N ALA A 421 18.34 8.40 13.84
CA ALA A 421 18.05 7.05 13.39
C ALA A 421 16.71 7.01 12.63
N THR A 422 16.67 6.43 11.44
CA THR A 422 15.45 6.32 10.63
C THR A 422 14.93 4.89 10.58
N VAL A 423 13.60 4.74 10.60
CA VAL A 423 12.92 3.46 10.39
C VAL A 423 11.81 3.62 9.35
N LEU A 424 11.86 2.82 8.29
CA LEU A 424 10.82 2.70 7.29
C LEU A 424 10.23 1.28 7.32
N ILE A 425 8.91 1.18 7.47
CA ILE A 425 8.15 -0.07 7.33
C ILE A 425 7.06 0.18 6.27
N ASP A 426 7.20 -0.40 5.09
CA ASP A 426 6.32 -0.07 3.95
C ASP A 426 5.95 -1.29 3.09
N HIS A 427 4.68 -1.41 2.72
CA HIS A 427 4.17 -2.53 1.93
C HIS A 427 4.54 -3.91 2.50
N CYS A 428 4.39 -4.09 3.82
CA CYS A 428 4.65 -5.38 4.48
C CYS A 428 3.38 -6.06 4.97
N THR A 429 3.40 -7.39 5.05
CA THR A 429 2.36 -8.21 5.67
C THR A 429 2.88 -8.83 6.96
N PHE A 430 2.30 -8.45 8.10
CA PHE A 430 2.65 -8.94 9.43
C PHE A 430 1.54 -9.84 9.97
N VAL A 431 1.86 -11.08 10.31
CA VAL A 431 0.91 -12.07 10.84
C VAL A 431 1.43 -12.62 12.15
N GLY A 432 0.71 -12.41 13.26
CA GLY A 432 1.13 -12.92 14.57
C GLY A 432 2.42 -12.29 15.11
N VAL A 433 2.89 -11.19 14.52
CA VAL A 433 4.14 -10.52 14.90
C VAL A 433 3.96 -9.75 16.21
N SER A 434 4.89 -9.89 17.15
CA SER A 434 4.89 -9.25 18.47
C SER A 434 3.61 -9.51 19.28
N ASN A 435 3.00 -10.70 19.09
CA ASN A 435 1.66 -11.07 19.58
C ASN A 435 1.58 -11.41 21.08
N THR A 436 2.32 -10.68 21.92
CA THR A 436 2.27 -10.75 23.39
C THR A 436 2.24 -9.35 24.01
N GLU A 437 1.47 -8.44 23.40
CA GLU A 437 1.44 -7.00 23.73
C GLU A 437 2.82 -6.30 23.66
N ASP A 438 3.74 -6.88 22.89
CA ASP A 438 5.06 -6.29 22.62
C ASP A 438 4.99 -5.25 21.50
N ARG A 439 6.15 -4.70 21.12
CA ARG A 439 6.20 -3.47 20.33
C ARG A 439 6.71 -3.73 18.92
N ILE A 440 6.08 -3.09 17.93
CA ILE A 440 6.63 -3.04 16.57
C ILE A 440 7.93 -2.24 16.57
N VAL A 441 7.97 -1.12 17.29
CA VAL A 441 9.15 -0.26 17.44
C VAL A 441 9.45 0.07 18.91
N TYR A 442 10.56 -0.44 19.42
CA TYR A 442 11.12 -0.11 20.74
C TYR A 442 12.42 0.69 20.58
N ILE A 443 12.31 2.00 20.41
CA ILE A 443 13.43 2.87 20.08
C ILE A 443 13.78 3.80 21.24
N ARG A 444 15.05 3.72 21.66
CA ARG A 444 15.70 4.56 22.68
C ARG A 444 16.89 5.35 22.16
N PHE A 445 17.22 5.19 20.88
CA PHE A 445 18.13 6.11 20.19
C PHE A 445 17.51 7.52 20.19
N GLY A 446 18.27 8.52 20.65
CA GLY A 446 17.73 9.78 21.14
C GLY A 446 16.98 10.61 20.10
N ASN A 447 17.53 10.75 18.90
CA ASN A 447 16.81 11.32 17.76
C ASN A 447 16.43 10.16 16.83
N ASN A 448 15.14 9.95 16.63
CA ASN A 448 14.64 8.96 15.70
C ASN A 448 13.45 9.52 14.90
N ASP A 449 13.27 9.01 13.70
CA ASP A 449 12.20 9.36 12.75
C ASP A 449 11.66 8.06 12.14
N ILE A 450 10.34 7.87 12.17
CA ILE A 450 9.69 6.59 11.89
C ILE A 450 8.55 6.80 10.89
N THR A 451 8.54 6.00 9.83
CA THR A 451 7.47 5.94 8.83
C THR A 451 6.92 4.52 8.72
N VAL A 452 5.59 4.38 8.81
CA VAL A 452 4.88 3.11 8.71
C VAL A 452 3.68 3.25 7.77
N THR A 453 3.79 2.72 6.55
CA THR A 453 2.81 2.96 5.47
C THR A 453 2.43 1.72 4.67
N ASN A 454 1.20 1.68 4.14
CA ASN A 454 0.75 0.64 3.20
C ASN A 454 0.89 -0.80 3.73
N ASN A 455 0.88 -1.01 5.06
CA ASN A 455 1.11 -2.32 5.65
C ASN A 455 -0.19 -3.04 6.00
N LEU A 456 -0.16 -4.37 5.97
CA LEU A 456 -1.21 -5.26 6.46
C LEU A 456 -0.77 -5.93 7.76
N PHE A 457 -1.37 -5.55 8.89
CA PHE A 457 -1.20 -6.25 10.17
C PHE A 457 -2.40 -7.15 10.42
N ALA A 458 -2.16 -8.42 10.68
CA ALA A 458 -3.18 -9.43 10.91
C ALA A 458 -2.90 -10.24 12.19
N ASN A 459 -3.94 -10.42 13.02
CA ASN A 459 -3.94 -11.33 14.17
C ASN A 459 -2.78 -11.08 15.14
N THR A 460 -2.64 -9.85 15.63
CA THR A 460 -1.60 -9.50 16.60
C THR A 460 -2.09 -8.56 17.69
N ASP A 461 -1.66 -8.80 18.93
CA ASP A 461 -1.87 -7.92 20.07
C ASP A 461 -0.77 -6.84 20.21
N ALA A 462 0.14 -6.72 19.23
CA ALA A 462 1.22 -5.74 19.24
C ALA A 462 0.73 -4.29 19.33
N LYS A 463 1.54 -3.44 19.94
CA LYS A 463 1.41 -1.97 19.91
C LYS A 463 2.57 -1.36 19.15
N TYR A 464 2.45 -0.12 18.68
CA TYR A 464 3.61 0.53 18.03
C TYR A 464 4.73 0.75 19.04
N SER A 465 4.42 1.42 20.15
CA SER A 465 5.36 1.58 21.25
C SER A 465 4.68 2.00 22.55
N ASN A 466 5.35 1.74 23.67
CA ASN A 466 5.10 2.37 24.97
C ASN A 466 6.35 3.05 25.53
N GLN A 467 7.39 3.21 24.70
CA GLN A 467 8.67 3.74 25.09
C GLN A 467 8.72 5.25 24.83
N THR A 468 8.99 6.03 25.88
CA THR A 468 8.90 7.50 25.84
C THR A 468 9.87 8.18 24.87
N SER A 469 10.98 7.51 24.55
CA SER A 469 12.00 8.00 23.60
C SER A 469 11.71 7.64 22.15
N THR A 470 10.76 6.74 21.89
CA THR A 470 10.31 6.46 20.53
C THR A 470 9.53 7.67 20.04
N ASP A 471 9.77 8.05 18.78
CA ASP A 471 9.19 9.23 18.14
C ASP A 471 7.70 9.38 18.48
N GLU A 472 7.31 10.61 18.83
CA GLU A 472 5.93 10.99 19.13
C GLU A 472 5.13 11.25 17.85
N GLU A 473 5.80 11.59 16.76
CA GLU A 473 5.22 12.02 15.49
C GLU A 473 5.46 10.99 14.38
N ILE A 474 5.30 9.70 14.69
CA ILE A 474 5.42 8.61 13.72
C ILE A 474 4.51 8.90 12.52
N THR A 475 5.07 8.85 11.32
CA THR A 475 4.31 9.07 10.08
C THR A 475 3.59 7.80 9.71
N PHE A 476 2.25 7.83 9.83
CA PHE A 476 1.37 6.75 9.40
C PHE A 476 0.56 7.14 8.17
N ALA A 477 0.35 6.19 7.27
CA ALA A 477 -0.63 6.33 6.19
C ALA A 477 -1.04 4.96 5.65
N ASN A 478 -2.33 4.82 5.35
CA ASN A 478 -2.84 3.72 4.53
C ASN A 478 -2.47 2.33 5.10
N ASN A 479 -2.50 2.12 6.41
CA ASN A 479 -2.29 0.79 7.00
C ASN A 479 -3.63 0.05 7.16
N ASN A 480 -3.62 -1.29 7.21
CA ASN A 480 -4.78 -2.10 7.58
C ASN A 480 -4.50 -2.93 8.84
N TYR A 481 -5.44 -2.93 9.78
CA TYR A 481 -5.34 -3.60 11.09
C TYR A 481 -6.46 -4.62 11.27
N PHE A 482 -6.26 -5.85 10.79
CA PHE A 482 -7.21 -6.94 10.97
C PHE A 482 -6.92 -7.72 12.24
N ASN A 483 -7.85 -7.71 13.21
CA ASN A 483 -7.62 -8.29 14.54
C ASN A 483 -6.31 -7.79 15.19
N ALA A 484 -6.02 -6.49 15.06
CA ALA A 484 -4.84 -5.84 15.62
C ALA A 484 -5.17 -4.51 16.33
N PRO A 485 -6.02 -4.54 17.38
CA PRO A 485 -6.65 -3.34 17.94
C PRO A 485 -5.66 -2.36 18.58
N ASN A 486 -4.56 -2.85 19.13
CA ASN A 486 -3.59 -2.03 19.87
C ASN A 486 -2.75 -1.13 18.96
N LEU A 487 -2.75 -1.36 17.64
CA LEU A 487 -2.00 -0.53 16.70
C LEU A 487 -2.72 0.79 16.36
N PHE A 488 -4.03 0.89 16.56
CA PHE A 488 -4.81 2.11 16.30
C PHE A 488 -5.63 2.60 17.52
N SER A 489 -5.53 1.90 18.66
CA SER A 489 -6.25 2.31 19.87
C SER A 489 -5.59 3.50 20.55
N SER A 490 -6.37 4.58 20.76
CA SER A 490 -5.95 5.75 21.54
C SER A 490 -5.61 5.49 23.03
N THR A 491 -5.81 4.26 23.52
CA THR A 491 -5.36 3.84 24.86
C THR A 491 -3.86 3.55 24.91
N GLU A 492 -3.24 3.31 23.76
CA GLU A 492 -1.81 3.04 23.65
C GLU A 492 -0.99 4.34 23.57
N THR A 493 0.28 4.26 23.92
CA THR A 493 1.17 5.45 23.98
C THR A 493 1.60 5.92 22.60
N ARG A 494 1.78 4.98 21.67
CA ARG A 494 1.94 5.22 20.23
C ARG A 494 0.94 4.33 19.51
N TYR A 495 0.16 4.94 18.63
CA TYR A 495 -0.88 4.30 17.83
C TYR A 495 -0.98 5.05 16.49
N ASP A 496 -1.55 4.42 15.47
CA ASP A 496 -1.79 5.04 14.17
C ASP A 496 -2.80 6.19 14.32
N THR A 497 -2.32 7.41 14.08
CA THR A 497 -3.11 8.65 14.13
C THR A 497 -3.64 9.10 12.77
N SER A 498 -3.35 8.35 11.70
CA SER A 498 -3.80 8.67 10.35
C SER A 498 -5.33 8.57 10.23
N ALA A 499 -5.89 9.35 9.31
CA ALA A 499 -7.33 9.34 9.05
C ALA A 499 -7.75 8.26 8.03
N ASN A 500 -6.78 7.54 7.43
CA ASN A 500 -6.98 6.65 6.29
C ASN A 500 -6.52 5.21 6.54
N PHE A 501 -6.28 4.80 7.79
CA PHE A 501 -6.15 3.37 8.08
C PHE A 501 -7.50 2.65 7.94
N THR A 502 -7.45 1.34 7.75
CA THR A 502 -8.62 0.47 7.70
C THR A 502 -8.48 -0.73 8.66
N THR A 503 -9.56 -1.48 8.86
CA THR A 503 -9.58 -2.70 9.71
C THR A 503 -10.28 -3.85 8.99
N LEU A 504 -10.14 -3.89 7.67
CA LEU A 504 -10.80 -4.85 6.79
C LEU A 504 -10.19 -6.24 6.96
N ASP A 505 -11.03 -7.27 6.86
CA ASP A 505 -10.59 -8.65 6.75
C ASP A 505 -9.88 -8.85 5.39
N PRO A 506 -8.59 -9.25 5.36
CA PRO A 506 -7.89 -9.48 4.11
C PRO A 506 -8.43 -10.66 3.31
N GLY A 507 -9.17 -11.57 3.93
CA GLY A 507 -9.70 -12.76 3.28
C GLY A 507 -8.59 -13.67 2.75
N PHE A 508 -7.55 -13.91 3.58
CA PHE A 508 -6.44 -14.79 3.23
C PHE A 508 -6.94 -16.15 2.74
N VAL A 509 -6.43 -16.60 1.59
CA VAL A 509 -6.86 -17.86 0.96
C VAL A 509 -6.59 -19.08 1.85
N ASP A 510 -5.36 -19.23 2.36
CA ASP A 510 -4.98 -20.36 3.21
C ASP A 510 -3.78 -20.03 4.13
N ALA A 511 -3.99 -19.07 5.03
CA ALA A 511 -2.97 -18.59 5.96
C ALA A 511 -2.33 -19.72 6.81
N ALA A 512 -3.08 -20.80 7.11
CA ALA A 512 -2.58 -21.93 7.89
C ALA A 512 -1.46 -22.71 7.19
N ASN A 513 -1.42 -22.66 5.86
CA ASN A 513 -0.39 -23.30 5.03
C ASN A 513 0.58 -22.28 4.41
N GLY A 514 0.58 -21.03 4.88
CA GLY A 514 1.48 -19.98 4.41
C GLY A 514 1.02 -19.24 3.15
N ASP A 515 -0.21 -19.46 2.69
CA ASP A 515 -0.81 -18.71 1.58
C ASP A 515 -1.58 -17.50 2.12
N TYR A 516 -0.94 -16.34 2.06
CA TYR A 516 -1.49 -15.07 2.52
C TYR A 516 -2.10 -14.25 1.38
N THR A 517 -2.42 -14.87 0.24
CA THR A 517 -3.10 -14.21 -0.88
C THR A 517 -4.34 -13.49 -0.39
N VAL A 518 -4.40 -12.18 -0.60
CA VAL A 518 -5.47 -11.28 -0.19
C VAL A 518 -6.60 -11.37 -1.21
N THR A 519 -7.84 -11.54 -0.74
CA THR A 519 -9.03 -11.55 -1.61
C THR A 519 -9.90 -10.31 -1.41
N ASN A 520 -9.60 -9.49 -0.41
CA ASN A 520 -10.31 -8.23 -0.19
C ASN A 520 -9.89 -7.18 -1.24
N GLN A 521 -10.82 -6.90 -2.16
CA GLN A 521 -10.57 -5.99 -3.28
C GLN A 521 -10.17 -4.56 -2.86
N ALA A 522 -10.73 -4.03 -1.76
CA ALA A 522 -10.37 -2.68 -1.31
C ALA A 522 -8.90 -2.60 -0.85
N LEU A 523 -8.39 -3.66 -0.22
CA LEU A 523 -6.98 -3.73 0.17
C LEU A 523 -6.06 -3.91 -1.04
N ILE A 524 -6.50 -4.69 -2.04
CA ILE A 524 -5.77 -4.84 -3.32
C ILE A 524 -5.67 -3.50 -4.05
N ASP A 525 -6.81 -2.82 -4.22
CA ASP A 525 -6.92 -1.53 -4.93
C ASP A 525 -6.03 -0.45 -4.30
N GLU A 526 -5.95 -0.40 -2.96
CA GLU A 526 -5.18 0.61 -2.22
C GLU A 526 -3.71 0.23 -1.97
N GLY A 527 -3.25 -0.92 -2.48
CA GLY A 527 -1.84 -1.30 -2.34
C GLY A 527 -1.45 -1.94 -1.01
N ILE A 528 -2.39 -2.42 -0.19
CA ILE A 528 -2.13 -2.70 1.23
C ILE A 528 -1.49 -4.06 1.51
N GLY A 529 -0.27 -4.05 2.04
CA GLY A 529 0.50 -5.23 2.42
C GLY A 529 1.51 -5.63 1.35
N ASP A 530 2.21 -6.73 1.62
CA ASP A 530 3.24 -7.27 0.74
C ASP A 530 2.67 -7.52 -0.68
N PRO A 531 3.25 -6.90 -1.73
CA PRO A 531 2.78 -7.04 -3.11
C PRO A 531 2.72 -8.49 -3.60
N ARG A 532 3.50 -9.41 -3.00
CA ARG A 532 3.45 -10.84 -3.31
C ARG A 532 2.05 -11.43 -3.22
N TRP A 533 1.22 -10.90 -2.31
CA TRP A 533 -0.08 -11.47 -1.97
C TRP A 533 -1.28 -10.76 -2.59
N ARG A 534 -1.06 -9.80 -3.51
CA ARG A 534 -2.12 -8.92 -4.03
C ARG A 534 -2.25 -8.98 -5.56
N GLN A 535 -1.90 -10.14 -6.13
CA GLN A 535 -1.85 -10.36 -7.58
C GLN A 535 -3.19 -10.69 -8.20
#